data_AF-A0A9P6PTA0-F1
#
_entry.id   AF-A0A9P6PTA0-F1
#
_cell.length_a   1.000
_cell.length_b   1.000
_cell.length_c   1.000
_cell.angle_alpha   90.00
_cell.angle_beta   90.00
_cell.angle_gamma   90.00
#
_symmetry.space_group_name_H-M   'P 1'
#
loop_
_entity.id
_entity.type
_entity.pdbx_description
1 polymer ?
#
loop_
_entity_poly.entity_id
_entity_poly.type
_entity_poly.pdbx_seq_one_letter_code
_entity_poly.pdbx_strand_id
1 'polypeptide(L)'
;MSNSPSLPPSLVESATFGSEDTVIVSLEDAHEKPVIPAASTDGSEILPSKLYLELKAITTTGRVFKNWAKTFSCVPEQYFTPQTEDDIVKIIHLARIVGKKVKAIGSGHSPSDLACTDGFMINTDKLNRLIKVDKEARTVTVEAGIRLMELNQILDLHGLALSSLGSISEQSIAGALATATH
;
A
#
# COMPACT_ATOMS: atom_id res chain seq x y z
N MET A 1 55.97 -38.43 18.37
CA MET A 1 55.23 -39.04 17.24
C MET A 1 53.80 -39.25 17.70
N SER A 2 52.88 -38.35 17.35
CA SER A 2 51.43 -38.53 17.51
C SER A 2 50.73 -37.53 16.60
N ASN A 3 49.98 -38.06 15.64
CA ASN A 3 49.24 -37.39 14.57
C ASN A 3 48.01 -36.62 15.10
N SER A 4 47.79 -35.41 14.58
CA SER A 4 46.46 -34.80 14.41
C SER A 4 46.45 -34.06 13.07
N PRO A 5 45.50 -34.32 12.15
CA PRO A 5 45.48 -33.62 10.87
C PRO A 5 44.83 -32.24 11.00
N SER A 6 45.53 -31.24 10.48
CA SER A 6 45.07 -29.87 10.25
C SER A 6 44.09 -29.82 9.07
N LEU A 7 42.88 -29.29 9.27
CA LEU A 7 41.94 -28.94 8.21
C LEU A 7 42.34 -27.60 7.56
N PRO A 8 42.29 -27.47 6.21
CA PRO A 8 42.54 -26.20 5.54
C PRO A 8 41.29 -25.28 5.57
N PRO A 9 41.46 -23.94 5.56
CA PRO A 9 40.37 -23.00 5.43
C PRO A 9 40.11 -22.74 3.94
N SER A 10 39.07 -23.34 3.38
CA SER A 10 38.50 -22.88 2.12
C SER A 10 37.04 -23.29 2.07
N LEU A 11 36.15 -22.31 2.22
CA LEU A 11 34.80 -22.23 1.66
C LEU A 11 34.19 -20.90 2.13
N VAL A 12 34.65 -19.80 1.56
CA VAL A 12 33.76 -18.64 1.34
C VAL A 12 33.10 -18.93 0.00
N GLU A 13 32.10 -19.80 0.03
CA GLU A 13 31.20 -19.98 -1.10
C GLU A 13 30.02 -19.04 -0.86
N SER A 14 29.95 -18.01 -1.69
CA SER A 14 28.79 -17.14 -1.82
C SER A 14 27.56 -18.01 -2.06
N ALA A 15 26.71 -18.15 -1.04
CA ALA A 15 25.40 -18.74 -1.20
C ALA A 15 24.55 -17.80 -2.04
N THR A 16 24.55 -18.02 -3.35
CA THR A 16 23.48 -17.55 -4.23
C THR A 16 22.20 -18.29 -3.81
N PHE A 17 21.42 -17.69 -2.92
CA PHE A 17 20.12 -18.20 -2.51
C PHE A 17 19.10 -17.83 -3.60
N GLY A 18 19.09 -18.58 -4.70
CA GLY A 18 17.98 -18.58 -5.64
C GLY A 18 16.88 -19.48 -5.06
N SER A 19 15.89 -18.91 -4.38
CA SER A 19 14.77 -19.70 -3.86
C SER A 19 13.65 -19.81 -4.90
N GLU A 20 13.38 -21.04 -5.30
CA GLU A 20 12.28 -21.41 -6.21
C GLU A 20 10.87 -21.22 -5.60
N ASP A 21 10.77 -20.61 -4.42
CA ASP A 21 9.50 -20.37 -3.71
C ASP A 21 9.14 -18.87 -3.61
N THR A 22 9.89 -18.00 -4.27
CA THR A 22 9.64 -16.54 -4.19
C THR A 22 8.49 -16.14 -5.09
N VAL A 23 7.44 -15.57 -4.47
CA VAL A 23 6.33 -14.91 -5.17
C VAL A 23 6.61 -13.42 -5.26
N ILE A 24 6.49 -12.87 -6.47
CA ILE A 24 6.55 -11.42 -6.67
C ILE A 24 5.15 -10.84 -6.44
N VAL A 25 5.00 -10.09 -5.36
CA VAL A 25 3.80 -9.30 -5.12
C VAL A 25 3.94 -8.01 -5.91
N SER A 26 3.11 -7.88 -6.93
CA SER A 26 2.94 -6.61 -7.63
C SER A 26 1.73 -5.91 -7.03
N LEU A 27 1.86 -4.64 -6.69
CA LEU A 27 0.67 -3.81 -6.60
C LEU A 27 0.09 -3.71 -8.00
N GLU A 28 -1.22 -3.53 -8.13
CA GLU A 28 -1.79 -3.15 -9.41
C GLU A 28 -1.03 -1.93 -9.95
N ASP A 29 -0.21 -2.16 -10.97
CA ASP A 29 0.36 -1.10 -11.76
C ASP A 29 -0.80 -0.49 -12.54
N ALA A 30 -1.02 0.80 -12.35
CA ALA A 30 -1.69 1.64 -13.33
C ALA A 30 -0.84 1.63 -14.61
N HIS A 31 -0.88 0.51 -15.36
CA HIS A 31 -0.12 0.30 -16.58
C HIS A 31 -0.57 1.27 -17.68
N GLU A 32 -1.73 1.88 -17.46
CA GLU A 32 -2.12 3.15 -18.05
C GLU A 32 -1.76 4.24 -17.04
N LYS A 33 -0.76 5.08 -17.33
CA LYS A 33 -0.46 6.27 -16.51
C LYS A 33 -1.80 6.88 -16.12
N PRO A 34 -2.10 7.11 -14.82
CA PRO A 34 -3.32 7.79 -14.47
C PRO A 34 -3.24 9.12 -15.19
N VAL A 35 -4.08 9.28 -16.22
CA VAL A 35 -4.23 10.54 -16.92
C VAL A 35 -4.93 11.41 -15.88
N ILE A 36 -4.16 11.99 -14.96
CA ILE A 36 -4.61 13.12 -14.18
C ILE A 36 -4.95 14.13 -15.28
N PRO A 37 -6.24 14.41 -15.52
CA PRO A 37 -6.59 15.29 -16.62
C PRO A 37 -5.80 16.57 -16.39
N ALA A 38 -5.02 16.99 -17.39
CA ALA A 38 -4.62 18.38 -17.44
C ALA A 38 -5.92 19.18 -17.28
N ALA A 39 -5.91 20.21 -16.43
CA ALA A 39 -7.07 21.08 -16.22
C ALA A 39 -7.78 21.26 -17.57
N SER A 40 -9.01 20.78 -17.65
CA SER A 40 -9.68 20.49 -18.92
C SER A 40 -9.54 21.70 -19.85
N THR A 41 -8.93 21.49 -21.01
CA THR A 41 -8.85 22.49 -22.08
C THR A 41 -10.18 22.62 -22.83
N ASP A 42 -11.13 21.74 -22.53
CA ASP A 42 -12.56 21.95 -22.64
C ASP A 42 -13.01 22.81 -21.44
N GLY A 43 -13.57 23.99 -21.71
CA GLY A 43 -14.10 24.93 -20.73
C GLY A 43 -15.23 24.40 -19.82
N SER A 44 -15.49 23.11 -19.77
CA SER A 44 -16.24 22.46 -18.69
C SER A 44 -15.39 22.36 -17.42
N GLU A 45 -15.22 23.48 -16.70
CA GLU A 45 -14.56 23.48 -15.39
C GLU A 45 -15.32 22.51 -14.46
N ILE A 46 -14.69 21.37 -14.10
CA ILE A 46 -15.28 20.43 -13.15
C ILE A 46 -15.40 21.14 -11.82
N LEU A 47 -16.61 21.57 -11.48
CA LEU A 47 -16.85 22.32 -10.27
C LEU A 47 -16.50 21.47 -9.03
N PRO A 48 -15.74 22.00 -8.06
CA PRO A 48 -15.43 21.29 -6.83
C PRO A 48 -16.69 20.77 -6.12
N SER A 49 -17.80 21.52 -6.20
CA SER A 49 -19.10 21.14 -5.61
C SER A 49 -19.64 19.82 -6.15
N LYS A 50 -19.42 19.51 -7.44
CA LYS A 50 -19.83 18.23 -8.03
C LYS A 50 -19.00 17.08 -7.46
N LEU A 51 -17.67 17.22 -7.41
CA LEU A 51 -16.79 16.21 -6.83
C LEU A 51 -17.10 15.98 -5.34
N TYR A 52 -17.41 17.04 -4.59
CA TYR A 52 -17.86 16.93 -3.21
C TYR A 52 -19.12 16.07 -3.06
N LEU A 53 -20.09 16.20 -3.97
CA LEU A 53 -21.31 15.41 -3.94
C LEU A 53 -21.04 13.94 -4.28
N GLU A 54 -20.23 13.67 -5.29
CA GLU A 54 -19.86 12.31 -5.69
C GLU A 54 -19.08 11.58 -4.59
N LEU A 55 -18.16 12.28 -3.92
CA LEU A 55 -17.32 11.72 -2.86
C LEU A 55 -18.00 11.68 -1.49
N LYS A 56 -19.19 12.30 -1.34
CA LYS A 56 -19.87 12.45 -0.04
C LYS A 56 -20.07 11.12 0.68
N ALA A 57 -20.38 10.05 -0.05
CA ALA A 57 -20.64 8.72 0.53
C ALA A 57 -19.39 8.08 1.14
N ILE A 58 -18.21 8.44 0.66
CA ILE A 58 -16.93 7.90 1.12
C ILE A 58 -16.12 8.89 1.97
N THR A 59 -16.71 10.06 2.31
CA THR A 59 -16.03 11.13 3.05
C THR A 59 -16.59 11.28 4.45
N THR A 60 -15.71 11.46 5.44
CA THR A 60 -16.05 11.81 6.82
C THR A 60 -15.24 13.03 7.25
N THR A 61 -15.88 13.98 7.92
CA THR A 61 -15.24 15.18 8.49
C THR A 61 -15.14 15.09 10.00
N GLY A 62 -14.17 15.78 10.60
CA GLY A 62 -14.00 15.82 12.07
C GLY A 62 -13.53 14.50 12.69
N ARG A 63 -13.05 13.57 11.86
CA ARG A 63 -12.51 12.29 12.34
C ARG A 63 -11.15 12.52 13.01
N VAL A 64 -10.99 12.01 14.22
CA VAL A 64 -9.67 11.97 14.87
C VAL A 64 -8.92 10.73 14.38
N PHE A 65 -7.84 10.92 13.64
CA PHE A 65 -6.90 9.86 13.35
C PHE A 65 -5.94 9.70 14.53
N LYS A 66 -5.68 8.44 14.92
CA LYS A 66 -4.68 8.09 15.92
C LYS A 66 -3.87 6.93 15.37
N ASN A 67 -2.55 7.03 15.40
CA ASN A 67 -1.70 5.93 14.99
C ASN A 67 -1.80 4.75 15.97
N TRP A 68 -1.39 3.56 15.53
CA TRP A 68 -1.44 2.35 16.33
C TRP A 68 -0.71 2.49 17.68
N ALA A 69 0.46 3.13 17.67
CA ALA A 69 1.28 3.38 18.86
C ALA A 69 0.67 4.39 19.84
N LYS A 70 -0.43 5.06 19.45
CA LYS A 70 -1.11 6.11 20.23
C LYS A 70 -0.25 7.33 20.56
N THR A 71 0.89 7.48 19.90
CA THR A 71 1.86 8.56 20.10
C THR A 71 1.51 9.82 19.33
N PHE A 72 0.82 9.68 18.18
CA PHE A 72 0.43 10.80 17.34
C PHE A 72 -1.05 10.72 16.97
N SER A 73 -1.68 11.88 16.94
CA SER A 73 -3.06 12.07 16.47
C SER A 73 -3.20 13.36 15.69
N CYS A 74 -4.08 13.36 14.70
CA CYS A 74 -4.44 14.55 13.95
C CYS A 74 -5.92 14.51 13.56
N VAL A 75 -6.44 15.65 13.11
CA VAL A 75 -7.78 15.78 12.56
C VAL A 75 -7.64 16.27 11.13
N PRO A 76 -7.67 15.38 10.12
CA PRO A 76 -7.70 15.82 8.73
C PRO A 76 -8.98 16.60 8.45
N GLU A 77 -8.91 17.55 7.53
CA GLU A 77 -10.08 18.29 7.04
C GLU A 77 -11.12 17.32 6.48
N GLN A 78 -10.67 16.35 5.68
CA GLN A 78 -11.50 15.30 5.11
C GLN A 78 -10.80 13.96 5.17
N TYR A 79 -11.56 12.95 5.58
CA TYR A 79 -11.15 11.57 5.65
C TYR A 79 -11.94 10.74 4.63
N PHE A 80 -11.25 10.19 3.65
CA PHE A 80 -11.83 9.42 2.56
C PHE A 80 -11.59 7.92 2.77
N THR A 81 -12.58 7.10 2.44
CA THR A 81 -12.49 5.63 2.38
C THR A 81 -12.87 5.14 0.98
N PRO A 82 -12.03 5.38 -0.05
CA PRO A 82 -12.29 4.97 -1.42
C PRO A 82 -12.49 3.45 -1.53
N GLN A 83 -13.34 3.03 -2.45
CA GLN A 83 -13.58 1.61 -2.73
C GLN A 83 -13.10 1.20 -4.12
N THR A 84 -12.75 2.18 -4.95
CA THR A 84 -12.29 2.00 -6.32
C THR A 84 -11.13 2.94 -6.65
N GLU A 85 -10.39 2.66 -7.72
CA GLU A 85 -9.35 3.55 -8.23
C GLU A 85 -9.92 4.91 -8.69
N ASP A 86 -11.10 4.90 -9.32
CA ASP A 86 -11.81 6.12 -9.76
C ASP A 86 -12.10 7.08 -8.59
N ASP A 87 -12.43 6.54 -7.41
CA ASP A 87 -12.56 7.35 -6.20
C ASP A 87 -11.26 8.07 -5.85
N ILE A 88 -10.11 7.39 -5.94
CA ILE A 88 -8.79 8.01 -5.70
C ILE A 88 -8.55 9.14 -6.70
N VAL A 89 -8.78 8.89 -7.99
CA VAL A 89 -8.58 9.90 -9.04
C VAL A 89 -9.41 11.16 -8.75
N LYS A 90 -10.69 10.99 -8.38
CA LYS A 90 -11.57 12.10 -7.99
C LYS A 90 -11.08 12.85 -6.75
N ILE A 91 -10.60 12.14 -5.72
CA ILE A 91 -10.07 12.78 -4.50
C ILE A 91 -8.82 13.60 -4.81
N ILE A 92 -7.89 13.05 -5.59
CA ILE A 92 -6.66 13.75 -6.00
C ILE A 92 -7.01 14.97 -6.86
N HIS A 93 -7.98 14.83 -7.77
CA HIS A 93 -8.44 15.94 -8.59
C HIS A 93 -9.08 17.05 -7.75
N LEU A 94 -9.96 16.69 -6.81
CA LEU A 94 -10.54 17.64 -5.86
C LEU A 94 -9.45 18.36 -5.07
N ALA A 95 -8.51 17.61 -4.49
CA ALA A 95 -7.39 18.16 -3.71
C ALA A 95 -6.55 19.16 -4.53
N ARG A 96 -6.32 18.86 -5.80
CA ARG A 96 -5.61 19.76 -6.72
C ARG A 96 -6.39 21.06 -6.97
N ILE A 97 -7.70 20.97 -7.21
CA ILE A 97 -8.56 22.14 -7.44
C ILE A 97 -8.61 23.03 -6.19
N VAL A 98 -8.76 22.43 -5.00
CA VAL A 98 -8.90 23.17 -3.74
C VAL A 98 -7.57 23.46 -3.02
N GLY A 99 -6.44 23.08 -3.60
CA GLY A 99 -5.09 23.35 -3.07
C GLY A 99 -4.77 22.63 -1.77
N LYS A 100 -5.25 21.40 -1.57
CA LYS A 100 -5.05 20.61 -0.34
C LYS A 100 -3.95 19.56 -0.49
N LYS A 101 -3.17 19.37 0.58
CA LYS A 101 -2.23 18.24 0.67
C LYS A 101 -3.01 16.95 0.90
N VAL A 102 -2.50 15.85 0.35
CA VAL A 102 -3.10 14.53 0.47
C VAL A 102 -2.11 13.58 1.15
N LYS A 103 -2.60 12.78 2.11
CA LYS A 103 -1.87 11.68 2.73
C LYS A 103 -2.66 10.39 2.60
N ALA A 104 -2.04 9.36 2.03
CA ALA A 104 -2.58 8.02 2.03
C ALA A 104 -2.16 7.27 3.31
N ILE A 105 -3.10 6.53 3.88
CA ILE A 105 -2.89 5.65 5.03
C ILE A 105 -3.45 4.25 4.71
N GLY A 106 -2.79 3.23 5.24
CA GLY A 106 -3.37 1.89 5.41
C GLY A 106 -3.77 1.71 6.87
N SER A 107 -3.21 0.69 7.52
CA SER A 107 -3.51 0.36 8.92
C SER A 107 -3.06 1.39 9.98
N GLY A 108 -2.32 2.43 9.60
CA GLY A 108 -1.85 3.46 10.53
C GLY A 108 -0.80 2.96 11.55
N HIS A 109 -0.06 1.91 11.21
CA HIS A 109 0.94 1.28 12.09
C HIS A 109 2.25 2.06 12.25
N SER A 110 2.50 3.08 11.44
CA SER A 110 3.72 3.89 11.60
C SER A 110 3.73 4.60 12.97
N PRO A 111 4.80 4.47 13.77
CA PRO A 111 4.90 5.12 15.07
C PRO A 111 5.21 6.63 14.98
N SER A 112 5.48 7.16 13.78
CA SER A 112 5.79 8.57 13.52
C SER A 112 4.56 9.39 13.11
N ASP A 113 4.76 10.69 12.93
CA ASP A 113 3.77 11.65 12.42
C ASP A 113 3.60 11.60 10.89
N LEU A 114 4.22 10.64 10.19
CA LEU A 114 4.22 10.54 8.73
C LEU A 114 2.81 10.53 8.11
N ALA A 115 1.86 9.93 8.85
CA ALA A 115 0.46 9.80 8.48
C ALA A 115 -0.38 11.04 8.83
N CYS A 116 0.13 11.96 9.64
CA CYS A 116 -0.62 13.13 10.08
C CYS A 116 -0.75 14.19 8.97
N THR A 117 -1.93 14.79 8.86
CA THR A 117 -2.21 15.91 7.96
C THR A 117 -3.38 16.74 8.47
N ASP A 118 -3.36 18.03 8.14
CA ASP A 118 -4.46 18.98 8.24
C ASP A 118 -5.30 19.04 6.94
N GLY A 119 -4.83 18.39 5.87
CA GLY A 119 -5.51 18.32 4.58
C GLY A 119 -6.38 17.07 4.43
N PHE A 120 -6.24 16.40 3.29
CA PHE A 120 -7.02 15.23 2.94
C PHE A 120 -6.28 13.96 3.34
N MET A 121 -7.01 13.05 3.99
CA MET A 121 -6.51 11.74 4.38
C MET A 121 -7.28 10.66 3.62
N ILE A 122 -6.58 9.75 2.94
CA ILE A 122 -7.17 8.65 2.18
C ILE A 122 -6.85 7.35 2.88
N ASN A 123 -7.85 6.63 3.38
CA ASN A 123 -7.69 5.28 3.90
C ASN A 123 -7.94 4.24 2.81
N THR A 124 -6.89 3.50 2.48
CA THR A 124 -6.87 2.46 1.46
C THR A 124 -7.44 1.11 1.90
N ASP A 125 -7.87 0.94 3.15
CA ASP A 125 -8.33 -0.34 3.71
C ASP A 125 -9.49 -1.01 2.93
N LYS A 126 -10.24 -0.25 2.14
CA LYS A 126 -11.34 -0.76 1.29
C LYS A 126 -10.90 -1.13 -0.15
N LEU A 127 -9.64 -0.87 -0.48
CA LEU A 127 -8.96 -1.30 -1.69
C LEU A 127 -8.11 -2.53 -1.36
N ASN A 128 -8.77 -3.66 -1.07
CA ASN A 128 -8.13 -4.88 -0.58
C ASN A 128 -8.39 -6.12 -1.46
N ARG A 129 -8.73 -5.92 -2.74
CA ARG A 129 -9.07 -7.03 -3.64
C ARG A 129 -7.83 -7.72 -4.20
N LEU A 130 -8.01 -9.00 -4.52
CA LEU A 130 -7.14 -9.76 -5.39
C LEU A 130 -7.50 -9.46 -6.86
N ILE A 131 -6.51 -9.00 -7.63
CA ILE A 131 -6.70 -8.64 -9.04
C ILE A 131 -6.32 -9.79 -9.96
N LYS A 132 -5.14 -10.40 -9.75
CA LYS A 132 -4.62 -11.48 -10.59
C LYS A 132 -3.70 -12.41 -9.81
N VAL A 133 -3.74 -13.70 -10.14
CA VAL A 133 -2.74 -14.68 -9.73
C VAL A 133 -2.19 -15.36 -10.97
N ASP A 134 -0.88 -15.30 -11.15
CA ASP A 134 -0.14 -15.97 -12.21
C ASP A 134 0.80 -16.99 -11.57
N LYS A 135 0.41 -18.27 -11.61
CA LYS A 135 1.17 -19.35 -10.97
C LYS A 135 2.43 -19.71 -11.74
N GLU A 136 2.42 -19.55 -13.07
CA GLU A 136 3.58 -19.85 -13.91
C GLU A 136 4.67 -18.79 -13.70
N ALA A 137 4.28 -17.51 -13.70
CA ALA A 137 5.18 -16.41 -13.41
C ALA A 137 5.45 -16.20 -11.90
N ARG A 138 4.77 -16.96 -11.03
CA ARG A 138 4.78 -16.80 -9.55
C ARG A 138 4.56 -15.34 -9.13
N THR A 139 3.56 -14.70 -9.73
CA THR A 139 3.21 -13.30 -9.43
C THR A 139 1.77 -13.19 -8.95
N VAL A 140 1.55 -12.27 -8.02
CA VAL A 140 0.21 -11.94 -7.52
C VAL A 140 0.02 -10.43 -7.56
N THR A 141 -1.10 -10.00 -8.13
CA THR A 141 -1.51 -8.60 -8.23
C THR A 141 -2.66 -8.35 -7.26
N VAL A 142 -2.48 -7.39 -6.36
CA VAL A 142 -3.45 -7.01 -5.32
C VAL A 142 -3.57 -5.50 -5.19
N GLU A 143 -4.71 -5.05 -4.66
CA GLU A 143 -4.89 -3.65 -4.30
C GLU A 143 -4.08 -3.27 -3.04
N ALA A 144 -3.69 -2.00 -2.96
CA ALA A 144 -2.73 -1.46 -1.97
C ALA A 144 -3.13 -1.66 -0.50
N GLY A 145 -4.43 -1.74 -0.20
CA GLY A 145 -4.98 -1.85 1.14
C GLY A 145 -4.99 -3.25 1.72
N ILE A 146 -4.74 -4.30 0.92
CA ILE A 146 -4.80 -5.68 1.40
C ILE A 146 -3.85 -5.89 2.58
N ARG A 147 -4.34 -6.56 3.63
CA ARG A 147 -3.53 -6.89 4.81
C ARG A 147 -2.59 -8.06 4.49
N LEU A 148 -1.41 -8.08 5.10
CA LEU A 148 -0.48 -9.21 4.95
C LEU A 148 -1.11 -10.54 5.38
N MET A 149 -1.94 -10.53 6.43
CA MET A 149 -2.69 -11.73 6.85
C MET A 149 -3.65 -12.25 5.76
N GLU A 150 -4.41 -11.36 5.12
CA GLU A 150 -5.35 -11.72 4.04
C GLU A 150 -4.58 -12.20 2.80
N LEU A 151 -3.49 -11.52 2.46
CA LEU A 151 -2.61 -11.90 1.36
C LEU A 151 -2.02 -13.31 1.58
N ASN A 152 -1.58 -13.63 2.79
CA ASN A 152 -1.05 -14.96 3.11
C ASN A 152 -2.10 -16.07 2.93
N GLN A 153 -3.35 -15.82 3.32
CA GLN A 153 -4.44 -16.77 3.09
C GLN A 153 -4.69 -17.00 1.60
N ILE A 154 -4.67 -15.93 0.80
CA ILE A 154 -4.80 -16.04 -0.66
C ILE A 154 -3.65 -16.86 -1.24
N LEU A 155 -2.41 -16.57 -0.85
CA LEU A 155 -1.24 -17.28 -1.36
C LEU A 155 -1.29 -18.78 -1.02
N ASP A 156 -1.65 -19.12 0.21
CA ASP A 156 -1.80 -20.51 0.66
C ASP A 156 -2.82 -21.29 -0.18
N LEU A 157 -3.98 -20.69 -0.48
CA LEU A 157 -4.99 -21.26 -1.38
C LEU A 157 -4.47 -21.54 -2.80
N HIS A 158 -3.47 -20.78 -3.23
CA HIS A 158 -2.84 -20.94 -4.54
C HIS A 158 -1.58 -21.81 -4.52
N GLY A 159 -1.16 -22.33 -3.36
CA GLY A 159 0.06 -23.11 -3.19
C GLY A 159 1.32 -22.26 -3.30
N LEU A 160 1.23 -21.00 -2.88
CA LEU A 160 2.25 -19.97 -2.98
C LEU A 160 2.56 -19.42 -1.59
N ALA A 161 3.72 -18.78 -1.41
CA ALA A 161 4.09 -18.12 -0.15
C ALA A 161 5.01 -16.92 -0.39
N LEU A 162 5.06 -16.01 0.58
CA LEU A 162 6.08 -14.95 0.60
C LEU A 162 7.37 -15.49 1.21
N SER A 163 8.51 -15.10 0.62
CA SER A 163 9.85 -15.53 1.07
C SER A 163 10.30 -14.86 2.37
N SER A 164 9.85 -13.62 2.63
CA SER A 164 9.99 -12.93 3.91
C SER A 164 8.71 -12.21 4.27
N LEU A 165 8.38 -12.21 5.56
CA LEU A 165 7.20 -11.56 6.14
C LEU A 165 7.62 -10.87 7.42
N GLY A 166 7.29 -9.58 7.53
CA GLY A 166 7.40 -8.87 8.80
C GLY A 166 6.51 -9.50 9.87
N SER A 167 6.90 -9.38 11.14
CA SER A 167 6.19 -9.97 12.27
C SER A 167 4.78 -9.38 12.52
N ILE A 168 4.43 -8.29 11.85
CA ILE A 168 3.15 -7.59 12.01
C ILE A 168 2.27 -7.83 10.77
N SER A 169 1.32 -8.74 10.91
CA SER A 169 0.43 -9.16 9.82
C SER A 169 -0.73 -8.20 9.53
N GLU A 170 -0.96 -7.24 10.43
CA GLU A 170 -2.00 -6.20 10.33
C GLU A 170 -1.57 -5.01 9.45
N GLN A 171 -0.34 -4.99 8.94
CA GLN A 171 0.11 -3.99 7.97
C GLN A 171 -0.58 -4.21 6.62
N SER A 172 -0.97 -3.11 5.96
CA SER A 172 -1.30 -3.13 4.54
C SER A 172 -0.05 -3.40 3.72
N ILE A 173 -0.15 -4.12 2.59
CA ILE A 173 0.97 -4.42 1.70
C ILE A 173 1.69 -3.14 1.22
N ALA A 174 0.95 -2.09 0.84
CA ALA A 174 1.55 -0.82 0.41
C ALA A 174 2.27 -0.12 1.56
N GLY A 175 1.77 -0.27 2.79
CA GLY A 175 2.45 0.20 4.00
C GLY A 175 3.77 -0.53 4.24
N ALA A 176 3.76 -1.86 4.15
CA ALA A 176 4.95 -2.69 4.31
C ALA A 176 6.02 -2.37 3.24
N LEU A 177 5.60 -2.16 1.99
CA LEU A 177 6.48 -1.73 0.89
C LEU A 177 7.04 -0.32 1.12
N ALA A 178 6.19 0.63 1.53
CA ALA A 178 6.60 2.01 1.76
C ALA A 178 7.60 2.18 2.91
N THR A 179 7.54 1.30 3.92
CA THR A 179 8.47 1.32 5.06
C THR A 179 9.62 0.33 4.92
N ALA A 180 9.73 -0.39 3.79
CA ALA A 180 10.71 -1.45 3.56
C ALA A 180 10.76 -2.48 4.71
N THR A 181 9.58 -2.92 5.15
CA THR A 181 9.46 -3.99 6.14
C THR A 181 10.10 -5.26 5.60
N HIS A 182 10.96 -5.90 6.40
CA HIS A 182 11.66 -7.14 6.08
C HIS A 182 11.52 -8.16 7.21
#